data_AF-A0A962Z4F1-F1
#
_entry.id   AF-A0A962Z4F1-F1
#
_cell.length_a   1.000
_cell.length_b   1.000
_cell.length_c   1.000
_cell.angle_alpha   90.00
_cell.angle_beta   90.00
_cell.angle_gamma   90.00
#
_symmetry.space_group_name_H-M   'P 1'
#
loop_
_entity.id
_entity.type
_entity.pdbx_description
1 polymer ?
#
loop_
_entity_poly.entity_id
_entity_poly.type
_entity_poly.pdbx_seq_one_letter_code
_entity_poly.pdbx_strand_id
1 'polypeptide(L)'
;PDMLAQRAVMVLGKYRNADEDATITLTGVGGRGEQQWSFRLDDAAAGDSTLPQLWARKRLERLYAVPTEEESELRERIVDLGLKYALLTRYTSFVAVDETVRNTTGSAKDVKQPLPLPQGVSNQAVGRPMPEPELYWTGLLLLLVLFVNRLRSRSNATPA
;
A
#
# COMPACT_ATOMS: atom_id res chain seq x y z
N PRO A 1 34.62 -15.39 23.09
CA PRO A 1 34.78 -13.91 23.00
C PRO A 1 35.50 -13.45 24.27
N ASP A 2 36.51 -12.62 24.14
CA ASP A 2 37.32 -12.22 25.30
C ASP A 2 36.69 -11.00 25.98
N MET A 3 36.58 -11.05 27.31
CA MET A 3 36.11 -9.94 28.13
C MET A 3 37.28 -9.01 28.46
N LEU A 4 37.30 -7.84 27.82
CA LEU A 4 38.32 -6.81 28.06
C LEU A 4 37.75 -5.75 29.01
N ALA A 5 38.61 -5.15 29.84
CA ALA A 5 38.21 -4.24 30.93
C ALA A 5 37.37 -3.01 30.50
N GLN A 6 37.36 -2.64 29.22
CA GLN A 6 36.65 -1.46 28.69
C GLN A 6 35.49 -1.78 27.74
N ARG A 7 35.18 -3.07 27.50
CA ARG A 7 34.08 -3.47 26.61
C ARG A 7 33.20 -4.48 27.30
N ALA A 8 32.03 -4.04 27.73
CA ALA A 8 31.01 -4.93 28.26
C ALA A 8 30.55 -5.92 27.18
N VAL A 9 30.42 -7.18 27.55
CA VAL A 9 29.72 -8.19 26.74
C VAL A 9 28.26 -8.18 27.15
N MET A 10 27.38 -7.83 26.20
CA MET A 10 25.94 -7.79 26.43
C MET A 10 25.27 -8.96 25.72
N VAL A 11 24.49 -9.74 26.48
CA VAL A 11 23.69 -10.84 25.96
C VAL A 11 22.22 -10.47 26.13
N LEU A 12 21.48 -10.47 25.03
CA LEU A 12 20.05 -10.21 24.99
C LEU A 12 19.35 -11.45 24.47
N GLY A 13 18.35 -11.92 25.19
CA GLY A 13 17.65 -13.16 24.88
C GLY A 13 16.18 -13.06 25.24
N LYS A 14 15.38 -13.92 24.61
CA LYS A 14 13.98 -14.14 24.97
C LYS A 14 13.84 -15.60 25.40
N TYR A 15 13.39 -15.80 26.62
CA TYR A 15 13.06 -17.12 27.15
C TYR A 15 11.53 -17.33 27.10
N ARG A 16 11.11 -18.60 27.23
CA ARG A 16 9.71 -19.00 27.33
C ARG A 16 9.57 -19.88 28.56
N ASN A 17 8.41 -19.87 29.22
CA ASN A 17 8.10 -20.72 30.37
C ASN A 17 9.19 -20.65 31.46
N ALA A 18 9.51 -19.46 31.96
CA ALA A 18 10.37 -19.39 33.14
C ALA A 18 9.57 -19.83 34.36
N ASP A 19 10.09 -20.84 35.05
CA ASP A 19 9.71 -21.14 36.42
C ASP A 19 10.10 -19.97 37.33
N GLU A 20 9.47 -19.88 38.50
CA GLU A 20 9.72 -18.79 39.48
C GLU A 20 11.20 -18.72 39.92
N ASP A 21 11.95 -19.82 39.79
CA ASP A 21 13.38 -19.94 40.14
C ASP A 21 14.33 -19.89 38.93
N ALA A 22 13.89 -19.36 37.79
CA ALA A 22 14.71 -19.35 36.59
C ALA A 22 16.04 -18.60 36.82
N THR A 23 17.15 -19.24 36.44
CA THR A 23 18.51 -18.73 36.68
C THR A 23 19.32 -18.71 35.38
N ILE A 24 20.07 -17.64 35.18
CA ILE A 24 21.07 -17.53 34.12
C ILE A 24 22.44 -17.85 34.70
N THR A 25 23.12 -18.86 34.15
CA THR A 25 24.48 -19.23 34.53
C THR A 25 25.46 -18.78 33.45
N LEU A 26 26.47 -18.02 33.86
CA LEU A 26 27.60 -17.58 33.04
C LEU A 26 28.85 -18.35 33.46
N THR A 27 29.50 -19.02 32.52
CA THR A 27 30.79 -19.68 32.72
C THR A 27 31.87 -18.99 31.90
N GLY A 28 33.10 -18.99 32.41
CA GLY A 28 34.25 -18.41 31.72
C GLY A 28 35.57 -18.78 32.38
N VAL A 29 36.68 -18.41 31.73
CA VAL A 29 38.03 -18.62 32.25
C VAL A 29 38.65 -17.26 32.51
N GLY A 30 39.06 -17.00 33.75
CA GLY A 30 39.76 -15.80 34.17
C GLY A 30 41.21 -16.09 34.55
N GLY A 31 41.92 -15.06 35.02
CA GLY A 31 43.31 -15.22 35.50
C GLY A 31 43.46 -16.14 36.73
N ARG A 32 42.36 -16.60 37.32
CA ARG A 32 42.32 -17.54 38.46
C ARG A 32 41.80 -18.93 38.08
N GLY A 33 41.66 -19.22 36.79
CA GLY A 33 41.08 -20.48 36.29
C GLY A 33 39.59 -20.33 35.92
N GLU A 34 38.87 -21.46 35.90
CA GLU A 34 37.44 -21.50 35.58
C GLU A 34 36.61 -20.77 36.65
N GLN A 35 35.63 -20.01 36.20
CA GLN A 35 34.73 -19.22 37.03
C GLN A 35 33.29 -19.38 36.54
N GLN A 36 32.37 -19.34 37.49
CA GLN A 36 30.93 -19.44 37.25
C GLN A 36 30.20 -18.37 38.07
N TRP A 37 29.25 -17.70 37.42
CA TRP A 37 28.33 -16.75 38.03
C TRP A 37 26.90 -17.17 37.73
N SER A 38 26.02 -17.06 38.71
CA SER A 38 24.60 -17.39 38.56
C SER A 38 23.75 -16.20 38.97
N PHE A 39 22.79 -15.84 38.12
CA PHE A 39 21.91 -14.69 38.28
C PHE A 39 20.46 -15.16 38.24
N ARG A 40 19.72 -14.88 39.30
CA ARG A 40 18.29 -15.16 39.42
C ARG A 40 17.49 -14.14 38.60
N LEU A 41 16.49 -14.60 37.85
CA LEU A 41 15.69 -13.75 36.95
C LEU A 41 14.66 -12.89 37.69
N ASP A 42 14.22 -13.36 38.85
CA ASP A 42 13.31 -12.70 39.79
C ASP A 42 13.92 -11.46 40.46
N ASP A 43 15.25 -11.37 40.55
CA ASP A 43 15.97 -10.19 41.05
C ASP A 43 15.92 -9.01 40.06
N ALA A 44 15.56 -9.25 38.80
CA ALA A 44 15.50 -8.21 37.77
C ALA A 44 14.18 -7.43 37.91
N ALA A 45 14.28 -6.11 38.12
CA ALA A 45 13.14 -5.21 38.23
C ALA A 45 12.17 -5.39 37.05
N ALA A 46 11.06 -6.09 37.29
CA ALA A 46 10.05 -6.37 36.30
C ALA A 46 9.34 -5.08 35.90
N GLY A 47 9.47 -4.65 34.64
CA GLY A 47 8.60 -3.59 34.12
C GLY A 47 9.16 -2.70 33.02
N ASP A 48 10.40 -2.87 32.58
CA ASP A 48 10.92 -2.02 31.51
C ASP A 48 10.32 -2.41 30.13
N SER A 49 9.35 -1.60 29.69
CA SER A 49 8.70 -1.69 28.38
C SER A 49 9.66 -1.58 27.19
N THR A 50 10.91 -1.15 27.41
CA THR A 50 11.91 -0.99 26.35
C THR A 50 12.73 -2.26 26.10
N LEU A 51 12.82 -3.19 27.06
CA LEU A 51 13.58 -4.44 26.91
C LEU A 51 13.14 -5.30 25.70
N PRO A 52 11.82 -5.46 25.43
CA PRO A 52 11.38 -6.17 24.23
C PRO A 52 11.87 -5.52 22.93
N GLN A 53 11.87 -4.18 22.87
CA GLN A 53 12.36 -3.44 21.69
C GLN A 53 13.88 -3.58 21.54
N LEU A 54 14.64 -3.53 22.64
CA LEU A 54 16.08 -3.71 22.64
C LEU A 54 16.47 -5.12 22.12
N TRP A 55 15.78 -6.16 22.61
CA TRP A 55 15.94 -7.52 22.12
C TRP A 55 15.63 -7.63 20.62
N ALA A 56 14.52 -7.04 20.17
CA ALA A 56 14.09 -7.12 18.78
C ALA A 56 15.08 -6.41 17.84
N ARG A 57 15.60 -5.24 18.22
CA ARG A 57 16.66 -4.54 17.48
C ARG A 57 17.93 -5.39 17.38
N LYS A 58 18.37 -6.00 18.48
CA LYS A 58 19.56 -6.85 18.46
C LYS A 58 19.36 -8.11 17.61
N ARG A 59 18.14 -8.66 17.62
CA ARG A 59 17.77 -9.79 16.75
C ARG A 59 17.80 -9.39 15.28
N LEU A 60 17.27 -8.21 14.91
CA LEU A 60 17.36 -7.68 13.54
C LEU A 60 18.81 -7.49 13.09
N GLU A 61 19.67 -6.90 13.91
CA GLU A 61 21.10 -6.76 13.60
C GLU A 61 21.74 -8.11 13.23
N ARG A 62 21.43 -9.16 13.99
CA ARG A 62 21.94 -10.51 13.72
C ARG A 62 21.39 -11.07 12.40
N LEU A 63 20.10 -10.90 12.13
CA LEU A 63 19.48 -11.36 10.87
C LEU A 63 20.10 -10.67 9.65
N TYR A 64 20.44 -9.38 9.77
CA TYR A 64 21.12 -8.65 8.69
C TYR A 64 22.59 -9.03 8.52
N ALA A 65 23.29 -9.30 9.62
CA ALA A 65 24.73 -9.61 9.58
C ALA A 65 25.01 -11.04 9.08
N VAL A 66 24.16 -11.99 9.44
CA VAL A 66 24.34 -13.41 9.11
C VAL A 66 23.02 -13.97 8.59
N PRO A 67 22.71 -13.76 7.30
CA PRO A 67 21.53 -14.36 6.68
C PRO A 67 21.70 -15.88 6.64
N THR A 68 20.83 -16.61 7.33
CA THR A 68 20.86 -18.08 7.42
C THR A 68 19.81 -18.77 6.54
N GLU A 69 18.95 -17.99 5.90
CA GLU A 69 17.74 -18.44 5.21
C GLU A 69 17.72 -17.89 3.79
N GLU A 70 16.84 -18.46 2.96
CA GLU A 70 16.51 -17.90 1.65
C GLU A 70 16.01 -16.46 1.76
N GLU A 71 16.22 -15.65 0.71
CA GLU A 71 15.94 -14.22 0.76
C GLU A 71 14.46 -13.90 1.10
N SER A 72 13.53 -14.71 0.60
CA SER A 72 12.10 -14.56 0.87
C SER A 72 11.75 -14.80 2.35
N GLU A 73 12.24 -15.90 2.92
CA GLU A 73 12.00 -16.27 4.33
C GLU A 73 12.64 -15.24 5.27
N LEU A 74 13.85 -14.79 4.95
CA LEU A 74 14.54 -13.75 5.71
C LEU A 74 13.75 -12.43 5.70
N ARG A 75 13.24 -12.04 4.52
CA ARG A 75 12.42 -10.84 4.37
C ARG A 75 11.16 -10.93 5.23
N GLU A 76 10.41 -12.03 5.14
CA GLU A 76 9.20 -12.24 5.94
C GLU A 76 9.50 -12.13 7.44
N ARG A 77 10.58 -12.77 7.90
CA ARG A 77 11.01 -12.68 9.31
C ARG A 77 11.35 -11.27 9.77
N ILE A 78 12.01 -10.48 8.91
CA ILE A 78 12.35 -9.10 9.20
C ILE A 78 11.08 -8.24 9.27
N VAL A 79 10.15 -8.43 8.33
CA VAL A 79 8.86 -7.71 8.31
C VAL A 79 8.05 -8.06 9.56
N ASP A 80 7.90 -9.34 9.88
CA ASP A 80 7.18 -9.80 11.06
C ASP A 80 7.75 -9.21 12.36
N LEU A 81 9.08 -9.21 12.48
CA LEU A 81 9.76 -8.66 13.65
C LEU A 81 9.61 -7.13 13.72
N GLY A 82 9.69 -6.46 12.58
CA GLY A 82 9.47 -5.02 12.44
C GLY A 82 8.05 -4.60 12.83
N LEU A 83 7.04 -5.30 12.32
CA LEU A 83 5.64 -5.04 12.64
C LEU A 83 5.31 -5.35 14.09
N LYS A 84 5.77 -6.51 14.60
CA LYS A 84 5.46 -6.97 15.97
C LYS A 84 5.99 -6.04 17.06
N TYR A 85 7.15 -5.42 16.84
CA TYR A 85 7.79 -4.56 17.84
C TYR A 85 7.81 -3.08 17.44
N ALA A 86 7.05 -2.69 16.40
CA ALA A 86 7.02 -1.33 15.86
C ALA A 86 8.44 -0.79 15.58
N LEU A 87 9.21 -1.51 14.79
CA LEU A 87 10.57 -1.13 14.37
C LEU A 87 10.61 -0.79 12.88
N LEU A 88 11.33 0.28 12.56
CA LEU A 88 11.73 0.58 11.18
C LEU A 88 12.81 -0.42 10.73
N THR A 89 12.59 -0.98 9.56
CA THR A 89 13.49 -1.93 8.91
C THR A 89 13.67 -1.53 7.45
N ARG A 90 14.53 -2.24 6.70
CA ARG A 90 14.59 -2.06 5.23
C ARG A 90 13.24 -2.30 4.54
N TYR A 91 12.33 -3.04 5.17
CA TYR A 91 11.07 -3.48 4.58
C TYR A 91 9.81 -2.90 5.25
N THR A 92 9.96 -2.04 6.27
CA THR A 92 8.84 -1.43 7.01
C THR A 92 9.03 0.08 7.09
N SER A 93 7.93 0.82 7.05
CA SER A 93 7.92 2.29 7.19
C SER A 93 6.77 2.73 8.09
N PHE A 94 6.95 3.85 8.79
CA PHE A 94 5.85 4.50 9.51
C PHE A 94 5.18 5.51 8.58
N VAL A 95 3.88 5.34 8.38
CA VAL A 95 3.06 6.26 7.60
C VAL A 95 2.10 6.95 8.57
N ALA A 96 2.22 8.26 8.67
CA ALA A 96 1.24 9.08 9.37
C ALA A 96 0.13 9.45 8.39
N VAL A 97 -1.10 9.00 8.67
CA VAL A 97 -2.29 9.36 7.90
C VAL A 97 -3.01 10.47 8.65
N ASP A 98 -3.21 11.61 7.98
CA ASP A 98 -4.03 12.72 8.48
C ASP A 98 -5.32 12.77 7.67
N GLU A 99 -6.44 12.39 8.29
CA GLU A 99 -7.75 12.34 7.65
C GLU A 99 -8.53 13.63 7.94
N THR A 100 -8.46 14.59 7.02
CA THR A 100 -9.31 15.78 7.07
C THR A 100 -10.52 15.62 6.15
N VAL A 101 -11.70 15.39 6.73
CA VAL A 101 -12.97 15.36 6.00
C VAL A 101 -13.35 16.77 5.58
N ARG A 102 -13.23 17.10 4.28
CA ARG A 102 -13.55 18.44 3.73
C ARG A 102 -15.04 18.68 3.53
N ASN A 103 -15.84 17.64 3.35
CA ASN A 103 -17.28 17.73 3.17
C ASN A 103 -17.99 16.88 4.24
N THR A 104 -18.07 17.42 5.45
CA THR A 104 -18.65 16.73 6.61
C THR A 104 -20.16 16.49 6.47
N THR A 105 -20.85 17.28 5.66
CA THR A 105 -22.31 17.21 5.48
C THR A 105 -22.74 16.39 4.26
N GLY A 106 -21.78 15.96 3.43
CA GLY A 106 -22.06 15.26 2.16
C GLY A 106 -22.79 16.11 1.12
N SER A 107 -23.06 17.38 1.41
CA SER A 107 -23.76 18.29 0.50
C SER A 107 -22.78 18.89 -0.50
N ALA A 108 -22.86 18.46 -1.76
CA ALA A 108 -22.16 19.08 -2.87
C ALA A 108 -23.18 19.73 -3.81
N LYS A 109 -22.78 20.82 -4.46
CA LYS A 109 -23.57 21.42 -5.56
C LYS A 109 -22.90 21.06 -6.86
N ASP A 110 -23.68 20.57 -7.82
CA ASP A 110 -23.20 20.42 -9.19
C ASP A 110 -22.92 21.80 -9.77
N VAL A 111 -21.66 22.03 -10.16
CA VAL A 111 -21.23 23.25 -10.85
C VAL A 111 -20.82 22.85 -12.25
N LYS A 112 -21.38 23.52 -13.26
CA LYS A 112 -20.98 23.33 -14.65
C LYS A 112 -19.60 23.95 -14.85
N GLN A 113 -18.56 23.14 -14.71
CA GLN A 113 -17.18 23.59 -14.91
C GLN A 113 -16.95 23.92 -16.40
N PRO A 114 -16.40 25.10 -16.73
CA PRO A 114 -15.97 25.40 -18.07
C PRO A 114 -14.91 24.38 -18.52
N LEU A 115 -15.06 23.86 -19.74
CA LEU A 115 -14.07 23.00 -20.40
C LEU A 115 -13.43 23.83 -21.52
N PRO A 116 -12.52 24.78 -21.19
CA PRO A 116 -11.83 25.53 -22.22
C PRO A 116 -10.94 24.59 -23.03
N LEU A 117 -10.80 24.89 -24.32
CA LEU A 117 -9.82 24.20 -25.14
C LEU A 117 -8.40 24.57 -24.69
N PRO A 118 -7.43 23.63 -24.72
CA PRO A 118 -6.03 23.95 -24.48
C PRO A 118 -5.53 25.04 -25.42
N GLN A 119 -4.54 25.83 -24.98
CA GLN A 119 -3.93 26.84 -25.84
C GLN A 119 -3.39 26.23 -27.14
N GLY A 120 -3.75 26.82 -28.28
CA GLY A 120 -3.33 26.36 -29.60
C GLY A 120 -4.21 25.29 -30.23
N VAL A 121 -5.25 24.80 -29.55
CA VAL A 121 -6.19 23.83 -30.13
C VAL A 121 -7.27 24.54 -30.95
N SER A 122 -7.42 24.12 -32.20
CA SER A 122 -8.47 24.63 -33.09
C SER A 122 -9.86 24.22 -32.59
N ASN A 123 -10.84 25.11 -32.75
CA ASN A 123 -12.26 24.83 -32.50
C ASN A 123 -12.81 23.67 -33.37
N GLN A 124 -12.09 23.24 -34.40
CA GLN A 124 -12.44 22.06 -35.21
C GLN A 124 -12.13 20.72 -34.50
N ALA A 125 -11.35 20.73 -33.41
CA ALA A 125 -11.07 19.54 -32.61
C ALA A 125 -12.29 19.09 -31.77
N VAL A 126 -13.30 19.95 -31.63
CA VAL A 126 -14.56 19.58 -30.99
C VAL A 126 -15.46 18.91 -32.02
N GLY A 127 -15.66 17.60 -31.85
CA GLY A 127 -16.55 16.82 -32.69
C GLY A 127 -17.95 17.45 -32.75
N ARG A 128 -18.40 17.82 -33.95
CA ARG A 128 -19.79 18.22 -34.17
C ARG A 128 -20.59 16.97 -34.55
N PRO A 129 -21.86 16.86 -34.13
CA PRO A 129 -22.74 15.84 -34.67
C PRO A 129 -22.83 16.05 -36.19
N MET A 130 -22.31 15.10 -36.96
CA MET A 130 -22.42 15.11 -38.41
C MET A 130 -23.90 14.84 -38.74
N PRO A 131 -24.56 15.67 -39.58
CA PRO A 131 -25.91 15.35 -40.03
C PRO A 131 -25.86 14.04 -40.82
N GLU A 132 -26.65 13.05 -40.40
CA GLU A 132 -26.70 11.72 -41.02
C GLU A 132 -27.15 11.86 -42.49
N PRO A 133 -26.31 11.50 -43.48
CA PRO A 133 -26.63 11.71 -44.89
C PRO A 133 -27.84 10.90 -45.36
N GLU A 134 -28.17 9.80 -44.68
CA GLU A 134 -29.27 8.90 -45.05
C GLU A 134 -30.66 9.55 -44.94
N LEU A 135 -30.84 10.52 -44.03
CA LEU A 135 -32.14 11.19 -43.87
C LEU A 135 -32.50 12.07 -45.08
N TYR A 136 -31.50 12.66 -45.75
CA TYR A 136 -31.72 13.47 -46.95
C TYR A 136 -32.11 12.60 -48.16
N TRP A 137 -31.40 11.49 -48.35
CA TRP A 137 -31.66 10.56 -49.45
C TRP A 137 -33.02 9.87 -49.30
N THR A 138 -33.38 9.46 -48.08
CA THR A 138 -34.70 8.88 -47.79
C THR A 138 -35.83 9.89 -48.03
N GLY A 139 -35.66 11.15 -47.61
CA GLY A 139 -36.62 12.22 -47.91
C GLY A 139 -36.81 12.47 -49.41
N LEU A 140 -35.72 12.47 -50.18
CA LEU A 140 -35.76 12.65 -51.64
C LEU A 140 -36.45 11.48 -52.35
N LEU A 141 -36.18 10.24 -51.90
CA LEU A 141 -36.86 9.04 -52.41
C LEU A 141 -38.37 9.09 -52.14
N LEU A 142 -38.78 9.49 -50.93
CA LEU A 142 -40.19 9.65 -50.57
C LEU A 142 -40.90 10.69 -51.44
N LEU A 143 -40.26 11.84 -51.68
CA LEU A 143 -40.81 12.87 -52.58
C LEU A 143 -40.95 12.36 -54.01
N LEU A 144 -39.97 11.59 -54.51
CA LEU A 144 -40.02 10.99 -55.84
C LEU A 144 -41.16 9.98 -55.95
N VAL A 145 -41.35 9.12 -54.95
CA VAL A 145 -42.47 8.17 -54.90
C VAL A 145 -43.81 8.89 -54.90
N LEU A 146 -43.99 9.93 -54.07
CA LEU A 146 -45.20 10.73 -54.02
C LEU A 146 -45.47 11.45 -55.36
N PHE A 147 -44.42 11.95 -56.01
CA PHE A 147 -44.52 12.61 -57.31
C PHE A 147 -44.94 11.63 -58.42
N VAL A 148 -44.33 10.44 -58.48
CA VAL A 148 -44.71 9.39 -59.43
C VAL A 148 -46.15 8.92 -59.17
N ASN A 149 -46.55 8.78 -57.91
CA ASN A 149 -47.91 8.38 -57.57
C ASN A 149 -48.95 9.45 -57.96
N ARG A 150 -48.60 10.74 -57.82
CA ARG A 150 -49.43 11.87 -58.26
C ARG A 150 -49.57 11.92 -59.78
N LEU A 151 -48.51 11.62 -60.52
CA LEU A 151 -48.54 11.52 -61.99
C LEU A 151 -49.41 10.36 -62.47
N ARG A 152 -49.32 9.19 -61.82
CA ARG A 152 -50.17 8.01 -62.10
C ARG A 152 -51.65 8.24 -61.77
N SER A 153 -51.94 8.93 -60.66
CA SER A 153 -53.32 9.30 -60.32
C SER A 153 -53.94 10.25 -61.34
N ARG A 154 -53.14 11.13 -61.96
CA ARG A 154 -53.60 12.03 -63.03
C ARG A 154 -53.84 11.33 -64.37
N SER A 155 -53.07 10.29 -64.72
CA SER A 155 -53.30 9.54 -65.97
C SER A 155 -54.54 8.63 -65.92
N ASN A 156 -54.97 8.24 -64.72
CA ASN A 156 -56.18 7.41 -64.53
C ASN A 156 -57.47 8.23 -64.36
N ALA A 157 -57.39 9.56 -64.49
CA ALA A 157 -58.53 10.46 -64.39
C ALA A 157 -58.85 11.09 -65.77
N THR A 158 -59.37 10.26 -66.69
CA THR A 158 -60.11 10.73 -67.87
C THR A 158 -61.45 10.00 -67.90
N PRO A 159 -62.59 10.68 -67.68
CA PRO A 159 -63.93 10.11 -67.87
C PRO A 159 -64.45 10.37 -69.30
N ALA A 160 -65.27 9.42 -69.76
CA ALA A 160 -66.08 9.39 -71.00
C ALA A 160 -65.33 9.22 -72.33
#